data_AF-A0AAD2FFR7-F1
#
_entry.id   AF-A0AAD2FFR7-F1
#
_cell.length_a   1.000
_cell.length_b   1.000
_cell.length_c   1.000
_cell.angle_alpha   90.00
_cell.angle_beta   90.00
_cell.angle_gamma   90.00
#
_symmetry.space_group_name_H-M   'P 1'
#
loop_
_entity.id
_entity.type
_entity.pdbx_description
1 polymer ?
#
loop_
_entity_poly.entity_id
_entity_poly.type
_entity_poly.pdbx_seq_one_letter_code
_entity_poly.pdbx_strand_id
1 'polypeptide(L)'
;MAQQQGLPKTAQKVNLIAIQSLNSYVDGATTLEKGGTYPFSSYESGLMDIEFVMSFRKTGTKSANPTTSRRKVELQVPPPTMDPKRVTPHVQRQVVKLLRMADLPVPLLDYDEEGEEAAEAQRQMTDPNRQGGISEAYMGNQVLRQQQSSRKTAWDRSRDRFHARLNWKKYDQIYKQALHDAQAHQMTKDMIRNNPRARRLLLSKILSNIQFTDNVIPLERLVAYRRLLRLIDENFDELSIEDFGKYWEELSIVITEARPYNTSSSAMKKRRRRNLETGYSFTIHHDDSVTVTVPVDFQNDELVQELQRNVGDFYQWTLQDNSVESIFE
;
A
#
# COMPACT_ATOMS: atom_id res chain seq x y z
N MET A 1 -14.11 -10.18 -15.64
CA MET A 1 -14.74 -11.02 -14.59
C MET A 1 -13.74 -12.07 -14.15
N ALA A 2 -13.19 -11.94 -12.94
CA ALA A 2 -12.27 -12.94 -12.39
C ALA A 2 -13.00 -14.28 -12.22
N GLN A 3 -12.41 -15.38 -12.69
CA GLN A 3 -13.00 -16.71 -12.58
C GLN A 3 -13.15 -17.09 -11.10
N GLN A 4 -14.38 -17.05 -10.57
CA GLN A 4 -14.73 -17.60 -9.25
C GLN A 4 -14.75 -19.14 -9.21
N GLN A 5 -14.32 -19.79 -10.30
CA GLN A 5 -14.31 -21.23 -10.45
C GLN A 5 -13.26 -21.85 -9.50
N GLY A 6 -13.73 -22.56 -8.47
CA GLY A 6 -12.89 -23.27 -7.49
C GLY A 6 -12.84 -22.67 -6.09
N LEU A 7 -13.51 -21.54 -5.84
CA LEU A 7 -13.66 -20.98 -4.49
C LEU A 7 -14.73 -21.72 -3.68
N PRO A 8 -14.58 -21.83 -2.34
CA PRO A 8 -15.64 -22.31 -1.46
C PRO A 8 -16.94 -21.49 -1.61
N LYS A 9 -18.10 -22.13 -1.42
CA LYS A 9 -19.41 -21.45 -1.49
C LYS A 9 -19.52 -20.27 -0.52
N THR A 10 -18.87 -20.35 0.64
CA THR A 10 -18.80 -19.26 1.62
C THR A 10 -18.07 -18.05 1.05
N ALA A 11 -16.88 -18.25 0.49
CA ALA A 11 -16.09 -17.21 -0.16
C ALA A 11 -16.81 -16.57 -1.37
N GLN A 12 -17.55 -17.38 -2.15
CA GLN A 12 -18.38 -16.84 -3.25
C GLN A 12 -19.48 -15.90 -2.73
N LYS A 13 -20.14 -16.25 -1.62
CA LYS A 13 -21.15 -15.39 -1.00
C LYS A 13 -20.54 -14.08 -0.48
N VAL A 14 -19.39 -14.15 0.19
CA VAL A 14 -18.66 -12.96 0.66
C VAL A 14 -18.32 -12.05 -0.52
N ASN A 15 -17.74 -12.60 -1.59
CA ASN A 15 -17.37 -11.81 -2.77
C ASN A 15 -18.58 -11.21 -3.50
N LEU A 16 -19.73 -11.90 -3.50
CA LEU A 16 -20.96 -11.37 -4.08
C LEU A 16 -21.47 -10.16 -3.29
N ILE A 17 -21.43 -10.24 -1.95
CA ILE A 17 -21.74 -9.10 -1.07
C ILE A 17 -20.77 -7.95 -1.33
N ALA A 18 -19.46 -8.24 -1.45
CA ALA A 18 -18.44 -7.23 -1.77
C ALA A 18 -18.77 -6.46 -3.06
N ILE A 19 -19.17 -7.18 -4.11
CA ILE A 19 -19.55 -6.58 -5.41
C ILE A 19 -20.81 -5.73 -5.26
N GLN A 20 -21.81 -6.21 -4.51
CA GLN A 20 -23.03 -5.45 -4.25
C GLN A 20 -22.71 -4.15 -3.50
N SER A 21 -21.91 -4.23 -2.44
CA SER A 21 -21.43 -3.09 -1.68
C SER A 21 -20.67 -2.09 -2.56
N LEU A 22 -19.74 -2.57 -3.39
CA LEU A 22 -18.97 -1.70 -4.30
C LEU A 22 -19.87 -1.03 -5.34
N ASN A 23 -20.84 -1.75 -5.92
CA ASN A 23 -21.79 -1.17 -6.87
C ASN A 23 -22.64 -0.08 -6.19
N SER A 24 -23.17 -0.35 -4.99
CA SER A 24 -23.90 0.66 -4.21
C SER A 24 -23.03 1.88 -3.89
N TYR A 25 -21.74 1.69 -3.63
CA TYR A 25 -20.80 2.79 -3.40
C TYR A 25 -20.66 3.68 -4.65
N VAL A 26 -20.42 3.06 -5.81
CA VAL A 26 -20.24 3.78 -7.09
C VAL A 26 -21.55 4.43 -7.55
N ASP A 27 -22.68 3.73 -7.44
CA ASP A 27 -24.00 4.28 -7.77
C ASP A 27 -24.32 5.51 -6.89
N GLY A 28 -23.95 5.43 -5.60
CA GLY A 28 -24.07 6.55 -4.69
C GLY A 28 -23.20 7.74 -5.09
N ALA A 29 -21.94 7.50 -5.42
CA ALA A 29 -21.03 8.55 -5.90
C ALA A 29 -21.55 9.23 -7.18
N THR A 30 -22.01 8.46 -8.16
CA THR A 30 -22.55 9.03 -9.42
C THR A 30 -23.83 9.83 -9.21
N THR A 31 -24.60 9.50 -8.17
CA THR A 31 -25.80 10.27 -7.79
C THR A 31 -25.40 11.62 -7.19
N LEU A 32 -24.35 11.66 -6.35
CA LEU A 32 -23.80 12.92 -5.81
C LEU A 32 -23.18 13.80 -6.90
N GLU A 33 -22.44 13.21 -7.83
CA GLU A 33 -21.83 13.93 -8.96
C GLU A 33 -22.89 14.66 -9.81
N LYS A 34 -24.09 14.07 -9.94
CA LYS A 34 -25.23 14.66 -10.65
C LYS A 34 -26.02 15.67 -9.82
N GLY A 35 -25.61 15.96 -8.58
CA GLY A 35 -26.33 16.83 -7.66
C GLY A 35 -27.63 16.23 -7.11
N GLY A 36 -27.73 14.89 -7.08
CA GLY A 36 -28.88 14.18 -6.52
C GLY A 36 -28.89 14.16 -4.99
N THR A 37 -29.93 13.54 -4.42
CA THR A 37 -30.05 13.33 -2.98
C THR A 37 -28.92 12.45 -2.45
N TYR A 38 -28.45 12.72 -1.23
CA TYR A 38 -27.40 11.92 -0.58
C TYR A 38 -27.82 10.45 -0.45
N PRO A 39 -27.12 9.51 -1.13
CA PRO A 39 -27.61 8.13 -1.31
C PRO A 39 -27.05 7.13 -0.29
N PHE A 40 -26.11 7.55 0.56
CA PHE A 40 -25.45 6.65 1.51
C PHE A 40 -26.23 6.62 2.83
N SER A 41 -26.72 5.44 3.20
CA SER A 41 -27.43 5.21 4.47
C SER A 41 -26.51 5.30 5.70
N SER A 42 -25.21 5.10 5.52
CA SER A 42 -24.17 5.13 6.57
C SER A 42 -23.70 6.56 6.90
N TYR A 43 -24.62 7.49 7.09
CA TYR A 43 -24.27 8.90 7.37
C TYR A 43 -23.46 9.06 8.67
N GLU A 44 -23.75 8.24 9.67
CA GLU A 44 -23.16 8.37 11.01
C GLU A 44 -21.70 7.92 11.08
N SER A 45 -21.31 6.90 10.31
CA SER A 45 -19.91 6.45 10.27
C SER A 45 -19.09 7.14 9.19
N GLY A 46 -19.71 7.60 8.09
CA GLY A 46 -18.98 8.12 6.92
C GLY A 46 -18.08 7.07 6.24
N LEU A 47 -18.23 5.80 6.63
CA LEU A 47 -17.38 4.68 6.21
C LEU A 47 -18.23 3.55 5.65
N MET A 48 -17.71 2.89 4.62
CA MET A 48 -18.30 1.74 3.98
C MET A 48 -17.30 0.60 3.92
N ASP A 49 -17.67 -0.51 4.56
CA ASP A 49 -16.81 -1.69 4.63
C ASP A 49 -17.01 -2.60 3.41
N ILE A 50 -15.92 -2.92 2.73
CA ILE A 50 -15.91 -3.89 1.64
C ILE A 50 -15.02 -5.05 2.04
N GLU A 51 -15.62 -6.24 2.10
CA GLU A 51 -14.94 -7.45 2.53
C GLU A 51 -14.97 -8.50 1.42
N PHE A 52 -13.80 -9.05 1.08
CA PHE A 52 -13.64 -10.01 0.00
C PHE A 52 -12.61 -11.08 0.34
N VAL A 53 -12.72 -12.22 -0.33
CA VAL A 53 -11.83 -13.36 -0.21
C VAL A 53 -11.03 -13.52 -1.49
N MET A 54 -9.72 -13.50 -1.35
CA MET A 54 -8.77 -13.72 -2.43
C MET A 54 -8.22 -15.14 -2.37
N SER A 55 -7.95 -15.74 -3.54
CA SER A 55 -7.28 -17.04 -3.65
C SER A 55 -5.90 -16.88 -4.23
N PHE A 56 -4.91 -17.50 -3.60
CA PHE A 56 -3.51 -17.43 -4.00
C PHE A 56 -3.01 -18.80 -4.40
N ARG A 57 -2.34 -18.84 -5.55
CA ARG A 57 -1.67 -20.04 -6.02
C ARG A 57 -0.19 -19.88 -5.74
N LYS A 58 0.40 -20.83 -5.01
CA LYS A 58 1.84 -20.86 -4.78
C LYS A 58 2.52 -21.08 -6.14
N THR A 59 3.24 -20.08 -6.63
CA THR A 59 4.00 -20.16 -7.88
C THR A 59 5.03 -21.29 -7.76
N GLY A 60 4.93 -22.31 -8.64
CA GLY A 60 5.92 -23.40 -8.73
C GLY A 60 5.44 -24.81 -8.38
N THR A 61 4.24 -25.01 -7.81
CA THR A 61 3.71 -26.35 -7.51
C THR A 61 2.36 -26.59 -8.18
N LYS A 62 2.32 -27.48 -9.18
CA LYS A 62 1.11 -27.82 -9.97
C LYS A 62 -0.02 -28.47 -9.16
N SER A 63 0.21 -28.85 -7.90
CA SER A 63 -0.74 -29.59 -7.06
C SER A 63 -1.08 -28.92 -5.72
N ALA A 64 -0.66 -27.68 -5.49
CA ALA A 64 -0.98 -26.99 -4.24
C ALA A 64 -2.41 -26.43 -4.30
N ASN A 65 -3.22 -26.85 -3.34
CA ASN A 65 -4.53 -26.24 -3.09
C ASN A 65 -4.36 -24.73 -2.91
N PRO A 66 -5.20 -23.89 -3.55
CA PRO A 66 -5.11 -22.44 -3.38
C PRO A 66 -5.37 -22.07 -1.93
N THR A 67 -4.50 -21.23 -1.36
CA THR A 67 -4.74 -20.63 -0.04
C THR A 67 -5.67 -19.44 -0.21
N THR A 68 -6.64 -19.28 0.69
CA THR A 68 -7.55 -18.13 0.66
C THR A 68 -7.25 -17.20 1.82
N SER A 69 -7.23 -15.88 1.55
CA SER A 69 -7.11 -14.85 2.59
C SER A 69 -8.28 -13.88 2.48
N ARG A 70 -8.81 -13.49 3.63
CA ARG A 70 -9.95 -12.56 3.74
C ARG A 70 -9.40 -11.14 3.93
N ARG A 71 -9.82 -10.22 3.09
CA ARG A 71 -9.42 -8.82 3.09
C ARG A 71 -10.64 -7.95 3.36
N LYS A 72 -10.47 -6.93 4.18
CA LYS A 72 -11.47 -5.90 4.49
C LYS A 72 -10.84 -4.53 4.19
N VAL A 73 -11.59 -3.67 3.52
CA VAL A 73 -11.19 -2.30 3.23
C VAL A 73 -12.30 -1.38 3.70
N GLU A 74 -11.95 -0.38 4.49
CA GLU A 74 -12.88 0.66 4.93
C GLU A 74 -12.76 1.86 4.00
N LEU A 75 -13.76 2.02 3.13
CA LEU A 75 -13.81 3.12 2.17
C LEU A 75 -14.47 4.34 2.80
N GLN A 76 -13.86 5.51 2.61
CA GLN A 76 -14.46 6.76 3.03
C GLN A 76 -15.55 7.20 2.04
N VAL A 77 -16.73 7.48 2.54
CA VAL A 77 -17.85 7.99 1.76
C VAL A 77 -17.66 9.49 1.51
N PRO A 78 -17.93 10.02 0.30
CA PRO A 78 -17.90 11.47 0.07
C PRO A 78 -18.86 12.19 1.03
N PRO A 79 -18.45 13.25 1.74
CA PRO A 79 -19.33 13.98 2.64
C PRO A 79 -20.44 14.72 1.85
N PRO A 80 -21.61 14.98 2.46
CA PRO A 80 -22.75 15.61 1.78
C PRO A 80 -22.44 17.04 1.30
N THR A 81 -21.44 17.69 1.89
CA THR A 81 -21.01 19.06 1.59
C THR A 81 -19.94 19.12 0.50
N MET A 82 -19.47 17.97 -0.01
CA MET A 82 -18.44 17.92 -1.04
C MET A 82 -18.96 18.49 -2.37
N ASP A 83 -18.16 19.32 -3.03
CA ASP A 83 -18.44 19.79 -4.39
C ASP A 83 -18.57 18.59 -5.33
N PRO A 84 -19.66 18.47 -6.13
CA PRO A 84 -19.84 17.40 -7.12
C PRO A 84 -18.62 17.13 -8.00
N LYS A 85 -17.84 18.17 -8.35
CA LYS A 85 -16.62 18.02 -9.16
C LYS A 85 -15.50 17.25 -8.45
N ARG A 86 -15.49 17.26 -7.11
CA ARG A 86 -14.49 16.59 -6.26
C ARG A 86 -14.89 15.16 -5.88
N VAL A 87 -16.12 14.74 -6.16
CA VAL A 87 -16.60 13.39 -5.84
C VAL A 87 -15.85 12.33 -6.65
N THR A 88 -15.64 12.56 -7.94
CA THR A 88 -14.93 11.63 -8.84
C THR A 88 -13.48 11.38 -8.40
N PRO A 89 -12.63 12.39 -8.17
CA PRO A 89 -11.26 12.15 -7.68
C PRO A 89 -11.25 11.50 -6.29
N HIS A 90 -12.19 11.85 -5.39
CA HIS A 90 -12.32 11.19 -4.09
C HIS A 90 -12.58 9.68 -4.25
N VAL A 91 -13.55 9.32 -5.08
CA VAL A 91 -13.93 7.92 -5.32
C VAL A 91 -12.81 7.15 -6.01
N GLN A 92 -12.10 7.77 -6.94
CA GLN A 92 -10.93 7.18 -7.58
C GLN A 92 -9.85 6.81 -6.55
N ARG A 93 -9.52 7.70 -5.61
CA ARG A 93 -8.57 7.40 -4.52
C ARG A 93 -9.01 6.19 -3.70
N GLN A 94 -10.30 6.11 -3.35
CA GLN A 94 -10.86 4.99 -2.58
C GLN A 94 -10.84 3.67 -3.37
N VAL A 95 -11.16 3.71 -4.67
CA VAL A 95 -11.07 2.54 -5.56
C VAL A 95 -9.62 2.08 -5.73
N VAL A 96 -8.66 3.00 -5.79
CA VAL A 96 -7.23 2.67 -5.80
C VAL A 96 -6.83 1.91 -4.55
N LYS A 97 -7.27 2.33 -3.36
CA LYS A 97 -7.04 1.58 -2.10
C LYS A 97 -7.55 0.13 -2.22
N LEU A 98 -8.75 -0.06 -2.76
CA LEU A 98 -9.33 -1.39 -2.99
C LEU A 98 -8.54 -2.23 -4.00
N LEU A 99 -8.12 -1.64 -5.12
CA LEU A 99 -7.32 -2.33 -6.14
C LEU A 99 -5.97 -2.79 -5.61
N ARG A 100 -5.29 -1.94 -4.83
CA ARG A 100 -4.03 -2.28 -4.17
C ARG A 100 -4.22 -3.42 -3.19
N MET A 101 -5.27 -3.38 -2.38
CA MET A 101 -5.59 -4.46 -1.45
C MET A 101 -5.88 -5.79 -2.16
N ALA A 102 -6.41 -5.71 -3.38
CA ALA A 102 -6.68 -6.84 -4.23
C ALA A 102 -5.46 -7.32 -5.05
N ASP A 103 -4.25 -6.77 -4.83
CA ASP A 103 -3.03 -7.09 -5.59
C ASP A 103 -3.27 -6.95 -7.11
N LEU A 104 -4.07 -5.95 -7.49
CA LEU A 104 -4.40 -5.63 -8.87
C LEU A 104 -3.56 -4.43 -9.33
N PRO A 105 -3.15 -4.40 -10.62
CA PRO A 105 -2.41 -3.27 -11.16
C PRO A 105 -3.25 -1.99 -11.05
N VAL A 106 -2.67 -0.97 -10.42
CA VAL A 106 -3.27 0.35 -10.28
C VAL A 106 -3.01 1.15 -11.55
N PRO A 107 -4.04 1.71 -12.20
CA PRO A 107 -3.84 2.65 -13.28
C PRO A 107 -3.09 3.88 -12.76
N LEU A 108 -2.10 4.37 -13.50
CA LEU A 108 -1.54 5.70 -13.26
C LEU A 108 -2.69 6.69 -13.45
N LEU A 109 -3.19 7.24 -12.35
CA LEU A 109 -4.11 8.36 -12.38
C LEU A 109 -3.24 9.60 -12.56
N ASP A 110 -3.42 10.29 -13.69
CA ASP A 110 -2.88 11.63 -13.88
C ASP A 110 -3.64 12.54 -12.93
N TYR A 111 -3.16 12.64 -11.69
CA TYR A 111 -3.64 13.61 -10.73
C TYR A 111 -3.16 14.98 -11.21
N ASP A 112 -3.93 15.61 -12.09
CA ASP A 112 -3.77 17.02 -12.43
C ASP A 112 -4.20 17.91 -11.23
N GLU A 113 -3.58 17.74 -10.07
CA GLU A 113 -3.76 18.67 -8.93
C GLU A 113 -2.89 19.94 -9.09
N GLU A 114 -1.93 19.96 -10.01
CA GLU A 114 -1.07 21.13 -10.29
C GLU A 114 -1.66 22.15 -11.30
N GLY A 115 -2.88 21.96 -11.79
CA GLY A 115 -3.46 22.79 -12.86
C GLY A 115 -3.77 24.25 -12.48
N GLU A 116 -4.01 24.54 -11.19
CA GLU A 116 -4.48 25.87 -10.76
C GLU A 116 -3.42 26.64 -9.94
N GLU A 117 -2.66 26.01 -9.03
CA GLU A 117 -1.64 26.73 -8.23
C GLU A 117 -0.33 27.01 -9.00
N ALA A 118 0.13 26.10 -9.87
CA ALA A 118 1.33 26.32 -10.68
C ALA A 118 1.11 27.35 -11.81
N ALA A 119 -0.14 27.50 -12.28
CA ALA A 119 -0.52 28.47 -13.30
C ALA A 119 -0.54 29.91 -12.75
N GLU A 120 -0.77 30.11 -11.45
CA GLU A 120 -0.69 31.43 -10.81
C GLU A 120 0.76 31.82 -10.48
N ALA A 121 1.61 30.86 -10.09
CA ALA A 121 3.03 31.12 -9.84
C ALA A 121 3.82 31.49 -11.12
N GLN A 122 3.46 30.93 -12.29
CA GLN A 122 4.10 31.29 -13.56
C GLN A 122 3.65 32.63 -14.15
N ARG A 123 2.48 33.17 -13.75
CA ARG A 123 2.00 34.48 -14.21
C ARG A 123 2.67 35.67 -13.51
N GLN A 124 3.41 35.44 -12.43
CA GLN A 124 4.11 36.50 -11.68
C GLN A 124 5.61 36.63 -12.00
N MET A 125 6.19 35.78 -12.86
CA MET A 125 7.63 35.82 -13.23
C MET A 125 7.91 36.17 -14.70
N THR A 126 7.04 36.92 -15.37
CA THR A 126 7.37 37.54 -16.66
C THR A 126 7.82 38.98 -16.47
N ASP A 127 9.10 39.15 -16.15
CA ASP A 127 9.81 40.44 -16.15
C ASP A 127 10.14 40.84 -17.61
N PRO A 128 9.58 41.94 -18.16
CA PRO A 128 9.72 42.29 -19.57
C PRO A 128 11.02 43.02 -19.92
N ASN A 129 12.04 43.07 -19.05
CA ASN A 129 13.14 44.02 -19.21
C ASN A 129 14.58 43.44 -19.11
N ARG A 130 14.92 42.45 -19.94
CA ARG A 130 16.33 42.09 -20.23
C ARG A 130 16.72 42.42 -21.67
N GLN A 131 16.98 43.71 -21.91
CA GLN A 131 17.74 44.20 -23.06
C GLN A 131 19.25 44.09 -22.79
N GLY A 132 19.99 43.61 -23.80
CA GLY A 132 21.30 44.15 -24.20
C GLY A 132 22.52 43.72 -23.40
N GLY A 133 23.35 42.83 -23.98
CA GLY A 133 24.70 42.59 -23.49
C GLY A 133 25.42 41.44 -24.20
N ILE A 134 25.53 41.48 -25.52
CA ILE A 134 26.44 40.59 -26.25
C ILE A 134 27.84 41.19 -26.10
N SER A 135 28.68 40.60 -25.24
CA SER A 135 30.07 41.00 -25.10
C SER A 135 30.92 40.43 -26.24
N GLU A 136 31.74 41.32 -26.80
CA GLU A 136 32.58 41.17 -27.99
C GLU A 136 33.88 40.38 -27.69
N ALA A 137 33.78 39.31 -26.89
CA ALA A 137 34.93 38.50 -26.44
C ALA A 137 34.90 37.03 -26.93
N TYR A 138 33.94 36.66 -27.78
CA TYR A 138 33.74 35.28 -28.25
C TYR A 138 34.10 35.04 -29.73
N MET A 139 34.88 35.91 -30.35
CA MET A 139 35.34 35.77 -31.75
C MET A 139 36.75 35.17 -31.89
N GLY A 140 37.35 34.66 -30.80
CA GLY A 140 38.73 34.16 -30.78
C GLY A 140 38.93 32.64 -30.85
N ASN A 141 37.86 31.83 -30.83
CA ASN A 141 37.98 30.35 -30.77
C ASN A 141 37.26 29.61 -31.91
N GLN A 142 36.97 30.29 -33.02
CA GLN A 142 36.16 29.75 -34.11
C GLN A 142 36.95 29.10 -35.27
N VAL A 143 38.26 28.89 -35.15
CA VAL A 143 39.08 28.38 -36.27
C VAL A 143 39.66 26.97 -36.02
N LEU A 144 39.47 26.36 -34.85
CA LEU A 144 39.97 25.00 -34.56
C LEU A 144 38.91 24.00 -34.05
N ARG A 145 37.64 24.17 -34.44
CA ARG A 145 36.57 23.20 -34.14
C ARG A 145 35.64 22.92 -35.31
N GLN A 146 36.15 23.09 -36.53
CA GLN A 146 35.43 22.87 -37.79
C GLN A 146 35.67 21.46 -38.40
N GLN A 147 36.10 20.51 -37.57
CA GLN A 147 36.07 19.08 -37.89
C GLN A 147 35.24 18.39 -36.81
N GLN A 148 34.25 17.61 -37.26
CA GLN A 148 33.18 16.95 -36.49
C GLN A 148 31.88 17.74 -36.26
N SER A 149 31.40 18.52 -37.24
CA SER A 149 29.94 18.58 -37.45
C SER A 149 29.51 17.31 -38.20
N SER A 150 29.58 16.16 -37.51
CA SER A 150 28.86 14.98 -37.96
C SER A 150 27.39 15.39 -38.17
N ARG A 151 26.80 15.09 -39.33
CA ARG A 151 25.37 15.32 -39.55
C ARG A 151 24.62 14.57 -38.46
N LYS A 152 24.18 15.30 -37.42
CA LYS A 152 23.36 14.75 -36.34
C LYS A 152 22.21 13.99 -36.98
N THR A 153 22.20 12.69 -36.75
CA THR A 153 21.18 11.78 -37.25
C THR A 153 19.82 12.20 -36.67
N ALA A 154 18.72 11.71 -37.26
CA ALA A 154 17.39 11.94 -36.67
C ALA A 154 17.32 11.47 -35.21
N TRP A 155 18.04 10.39 -34.88
CA TRP A 155 18.20 9.90 -33.52
C TRP A 155 18.92 10.90 -32.60
N ASP A 156 20.04 11.48 -33.03
CA ASP A 156 20.79 12.47 -32.22
C ASP A 156 19.91 13.68 -31.86
N ARG A 157 19.11 14.16 -32.81
CA ARG A 157 18.18 15.28 -32.57
C ARG A 157 17.06 14.90 -31.61
N SER A 158 16.56 13.67 -31.70
CA SER A 158 15.53 13.16 -30.78
C SER A 158 16.10 13.00 -29.36
N ARG A 159 17.31 12.46 -29.24
CA ARG A 159 18.04 12.34 -27.98
C ARG A 159 18.28 13.71 -27.35
N ASP A 160 18.77 14.67 -28.12
CA ASP A 160 19.03 16.03 -27.62
C ASP A 160 17.74 16.71 -27.15
N ARG A 161 16.62 16.53 -27.87
CA ARG A 161 15.29 17.02 -27.43
C ARG A 161 14.81 16.35 -26.16
N PHE A 162 15.03 15.03 -26.01
CA PHE A 162 14.69 14.30 -24.80
C PHE A 162 15.53 14.79 -23.60
N HIS A 163 16.85 14.91 -23.77
CA HIS A 163 17.74 15.43 -22.75
C HIS A 163 17.40 16.89 -22.38
N ALA A 164 16.99 17.73 -23.32
CA ALA A 164 16.59 19.11 -23.04
C ALA A 164 15.24 19.22 -22.29
N ARG A 165 14.35 18.23 -22.44
CA ARG A 165 13.06 18.16 -21.73
C ARG A 165 13.19 17.64 -20.30
N LEU A 166 14.24 16.87 -19.99
CA LEU A 166 14.48 16.39 -18.63
C LEU A 166 14.93 17.55 -17.73
N ASN A 167 14.24 17.71 -16.60
CA ASN A 167 14.71 18.58 -15.53
C ASN A 167 15.84 17.88 -14.74
N TRP A 168 17.06 17.91 -15.28
CA TRP A 168 18.23 17.26 -14.67
C TRP A 168 18.51 17.69 -13.24
N LYS A 169 18.14 18.92 -12.86
CA LYS A 169 18.27 19.38 -11.47
C LYS A 169 17.34 18.61 -10.52
N LYS A 170 16.09 18.37 -10.94
CA LYS A 170 15.13 17.55 -10.18
C LYS A 170 15.65 16.11 -10.04
N TYR A 171 16.13 15.51 -11.13
CA TYR A 171 16.66 14.15 -11.08
C TYR A 171 17.96 14.01 -10.27
N ASP A 172 18.86 14.99 -10.33
CA ASP A 172 20.08 15.01 -9.51
C ASP A 172 19.75 15.15 -8.02
N GLN A 173 18.74 15.95 -7.66
CA GLN A 173 18.22 16.03 -6.29
C GLN A 173 17.64 14.68 -5.84
N ILE A 174 16.75 14.07 -6.64
CA ILE A 174 16.17 12.74 -6.35
C ILE A 174 17.28 11.70 -6.19
N TYR A 175 18.29 11.71 -7.06
CA TYR A 175 19.41 10.78 -6.99
C TYR A 175 20.24 10.97 -5.72
N LYS A 176 20.59 12.21 -5.37
CA LYS A 176 21.34 12.52 -4.14
C LYS A 176 20.57 12.11 -2.89
N GLN A 177 19.26 12.34 -2.88
CA GLN A 177 18.39 11.90 -1.79
C GLN A 177 18.34 10.38 -1.69
N ALA A 178 18.08 9.68 -2.79
CA ALA A 178 18.08 8.22 -2.82
C ALA A 178 19.42 7.61 -2.37
N LEU A 179 20.54 8.26 -2.72
CA LEU A 179 21.87 7.84 -2.29
C LEU A 179 22.07 8.08 -0.79
N HIS A 180 21.62 9.23 -0.28
CA HIS A 180 21.64 9.52 1.16
C HIS A 180 20.79 8.53 1.95
N ASP A 181 19.58 8.21 1.48
CA ASP A 181 18.68 7.26 2.12
C ASP A 181 19.26 5.83 2.09
N ALA A 182 19.87 5.44 0.97
CA ALA A 182 20.59 4.16 0.89
C ALA A 182 21.77 4.09 1.86
N GLN A 183 22.52 5.18 2.02
CA GLN A 183 23.61 5.27 3.00
C GLN A 183 23.09 5.22 4.43
N ALA A 184 22.03 5.98 4.74
CA ALA A 184 21.39 5.95 6.05
C ALA A 184 20.90 4.54 6.39
N HIS A 185 20.21 3.88 5.46
CA HIS A 185 19.76 2.50 5.63
C HIS A 185 20.92 1.53 5.86
N GLN A 186 22.02 1.67 5.10
CA GLN A 186 23.22 0.86 5.30
C GLN A 186 23.86 1.10 6.68
N MET A 187 23.86 2.35 7.17
CA MET A 187 24.39 2.70 8.49
C MET A 187 23.49 2.20 9.64
N THR A 188 22.17 2.16 9.43
CA THR A 188 21.21 1.70 10.44
C THR A 188 20.96 0.20 10.42
N LYS A 189 21.45 -0.50 9.39
CA LYS A 189 21.28 -1.94 9.25
C LYS A 189 21.91 -2.70 10.42
N ASP A 190 21.18 -3.70 10.92
CA ASP A 190 21.55 -4.55 12.05
C ASP A 190 21.77 -3.81 13.39
N MET A 191 21.40 -2.52 13.50
CA MET A 191 21.52 -1.75 14.75
C MET A 191 20.59 -2.28 15.84
N ILE A 192 19.36 -2.66 15.46
CA ILE A 192 18.37 -3.23 16.38
C ILE A 192 18.64 -4.72 16.55
N ARG A 193 18.95 -5.42 15.46
CA ARG A 193 19.20 -6.86 15.45
C ARG A 193 20.33 -7.27 16.41
N ASN A 194 21.44 -6.54 16.39
CA ASN A 194 22.62 -6.85 17.22
C ASN A 194 22.50 -6.29 18.65
N ASN A 195 21.52 -5.41 18.92
CA ASN A 195 21.33 -4.80 20.23
C ASN A 195 20.12 -5.42 20.97
N PRO A 196 20.35 -6.32 21.95
CA PRO A 196 19.26 -7.01 22.62
C PRO A 196 18.35 -6.08 23.42
N ARG A 197 18.83 -4.90 23.85
CA ARG A 197 17.99 -3.91 24.55
C ARG A 197 17.05 -3.22 23.57
N ALA A 198 17.57 -2.75 22.44
CA ALA A 198 16.76 -2.10 21.40
C ALA A 198 15.71 -3.06 20.83
N ARG A 199 16.11 -4.31 20.54
CA ARG A 199 15.20 -5.37 20.09
C ARG A 199 14.06 -5.61 21.07
N ARG A 200 14.35 -5.72 22.37
CA ARG A 200 13.31 -5.89 23.40
C ARG A 200 12.35 -4.71 23.47
N LEU A 201 12.85 -3.48 23.32
CA LEU A 201 12.01 -2.28 23.31
C LEU A 201 11.07 -2.30 22.10
N LEU A 202 11.57 -2.60 20.90
CA LEU A 202 10.76 -2.73 19.70
C LEU A 202 9.70 -3.82 19.85
N LEU A 203 10.10 -5.02 20.29
CA LEU A 203 9.16 -6.12 20.56
C LEU A 203 8.10 -5.71 21.58
N SER A 204 8.47 -4.99 22.65
CA SER A 204 7.49 -4.54 23.65
C SER A 204 6.44 -3.59 23.09
N LYS A 205 6.83 -2.71 22.15
CA LYS A 205 5.90 -1.81 21.45
C LYS A 205 4.98 -2.58 20.50
N ILE A 206 5.52 -3.51 19.71
CA ILE A 206 4.70 -4.35 18.82
C ILE A 206 3.66 -5.11 19.65
N LEU A 207 4.09 -5.67 20.78
CA LEU A 207 3.22 -6.43 21.66
C LEU A 207 2.21 -5.58 22.44
N SER A 208 2.45 -4.28 22.64
CA SER A 208 1.47 -3.40 23.29
C SER A 208 0.25 -3.14 22.40
N ASN A 209 0.38 -3.33 21.08
CA ASN A 209 -0.72 -3.18 20.13
C ASN A 209 -1.52 -4.47 19.92
N ILE A 210 -1.22 -5.52 20.69
CA ILE A 210 -2.00 -6.75 20.65
C ILE A 210 -3.26 -6.56 21.48
N GLN A 211 -4.40 -6.68 20.83
CA GLN A 211 -5.72 -6.62 21.43
C GLN A 211 -6.35 -8.02 21.45
N PHE A 212 -7.23 -8.27 22.42
CA PHE A 212 -7.96 -9.52 22.54
C PHE A 212 -9.45 -9.24 22.53
N THR A 213 -10.23 -10.03 21.81
CA THR A 213 -11.69 -9.94 21.91
C THR A 213 -12.18 -10.51 23.24
N ASP A 214 -13.33 -10.01 23.71
CA ASP A 214 -13.90 -10.38 25.00
C ASP A 214 -14.21 -11.88 25.12
N ASN A 215 -14.46 -12.55 24.00
CA ASN A 215 -14.80 -13.97 23.95
C ASN A 215 -13.61 -14.91 24.23
N VAL A 216 -12.36 -14.42 24.17
CA VAL A 216 -11.18 -15.27 24.40
C VAL A 216 -10.94 -15.46 25.89
N ILE A 217 -10.77 -16.70 26.34
CA ILE A 217 -10.55 -17.04 27.74
C ILE A 217 -9.20 -16.45 28.21
N PRO A 218 -9.08 -15.87 29.43
CA PRO A 218 -7.85 -15.23 29.90
C PRO A 218 -6.59 -16.11 29.82
N LEU A 219 -6.72 -17.42 30.08
CA LEU A 219 -5.61 -18.36 29.94
C LEU A 219 -5.13 -18.47 28.49
N GLU A 220 -6.06 -18.54 27.54
CA GLU A 220 -5.74 -18.59 26.11
C GLU A 220 -5.10 -17.27 25.65
N ARG A 221 -5.54 -16.13 26.19
CA ARG A 221 -4.90 -14.82 25.93
C ARG A 221 -3.42 -14.84 26.32
N LEU A 222 -3.10 -15.32 27.51
CA LEU A 222 -1.71 -15.43 27.99
C LEU A 222 -0.87 -16.38 27.13
N VAL A 223 -1.43 -17.52 26.76
CA VAL A 223 -0.76 -18.50 25.89
C VAL A 223 -0.50 -17.89 24.51
N ALA A 224 -1.50 -17.25 23.91
CA ALA A 224 -1.38 -16.61 22.61
C ALA A 224 -0.35 -15.47 22.64
N TYR A 225 -0.41 -14.60 23.65
CA TYR A 225 0.56 -13.51 23.84
C TYR A 225 1.99 -14.02 23.92
N ARG A 226 2.24 -15.04 24.75
CA ARG A 226 3.56 -15.65 24.89
C ARG A 226 4.03 -16.30 23.58
N ARG A 227 3.13 -16.98 22.87
CA ARG A 227 3.43 -17.61 21.58
C ARG A 227 3.76 -16.57 20.52
N LEU A 228 3.03 -15.46 20.46
CA LEU A 228 3.31 -14.35 19.54
C LEU A 228 4.64 -13.69 19.84
N LEU A 229 4.92 -13.33 21.10
CA LEU A 229 6.23 -12.79 21.48
C LEU A 229 7.37 -13.70 20.99
N ARG A 230 7.27 -15.00 21.27
CA ARG A 230 8.29 -15.96 20.85
C ARG A 230 8.37 -16.08 19.32
N LEU A 231 7.23 -16.11 18.63
CA LEU A 231 7.19 -16.21 17.17
C LEU A 231 7.82 -14.98 16.50
N ILE A 232 7.46 -13.78 16.95
CA ILE A 232 7.99 -12.53 16.41
C ILE A 232 9.49 -12.42 16.69
N ASP A 233 9.94 -12.84 17.88
CA ASP A 233 11.36 -12.86 18.21
C ASP A 233 12.14 -13.90 17.39
N GLU A 234 11.64 -15.14 17.27
CA GLU A 234 12.32 -16.19 16.48
C GLU A 234 12.37 -15.87 14.98
N ASN A 235 11.36 -15.17 14.45
CA ASN A 235 11.24 -14.84 13.02
C ASN A 235 11.56 -13.36 12.74
N PHE A 236 12.34 -12.71 13.59
CA PHE A 236 12.65 -11.27 13.48
C PHE A 236 13.22 -10.88 12.11
N ASP A 237 14.15 -11.69 11.59
CA ASP A 237 14.77 -11.46 10.30
C ASP A 237 13.83 -11.83 9.13
N GLU A 238 13.08 -12.93 9.28
CA GLU A 238 12.16 -13.42 8.24
C GLU A 238 10.96 -12.48 8.01
N LEU A 239 10.55 -11.77 9.06
CA LEU A 239 9.49 -10.76 9.03
C LEU A 239 10.03 -9.36 8.71
N SER A 240 11.35 -9.24 8.48
CA SER A 240 12.05 -7.99 8.21
C SER A 240 11.66 -6.88 9.20
N ILE A 241 11.60 -7.23 10.50
CA ILE A 241 11.05 -6.34 11.54
C ILE A 241 11.88 -5.07 11.69
N GLU A 242 13.18 -5.16 11.51
CA GLU A 242 14.07 -3.99 11.54
C GLU A 242 13.80 -3.05 10.36
N ASP A 243 13.69 -3.59 9.14
CA ASP A 243 13.47 -2.81 7.93
C ASP A 243 12.08 -2.14 7.95
N PHE A 244 11.07 -2.83 8.50
CA PHE A 244 9.69 -2.36 8.59
C PHE A 244 9.27 -1.95 10.01
N GLY A 245 10.21 -1.47 10.84
CA GLY A 245 9.97 -1.21 12.26
C GLY A 245 8.75 -0.32 12.53
N LYS A 246 8.58 0.77 11.76
CA LYS A 246 7.43 1.68 11.89
C LYS A 246 6.10 0.99 11.59
N TYR A 247 6.03 0.23 10.50
CA TYR A 247 4.84 -0.56 10.17
C TYR A 247 4.47 -1.51 11.30
N TRP A 248 5.45 -2.24 11.85
CA TRP A 248 5.22 -3.15 12.97
C TRP A 248 4.81 -2.45 14.26
N GLU A 249 5.31 -1.23 14.51
CA GLU A 249 4.93 -0.39 15.65
C GLU A 249 3.52 0.22 15.51
N GLU A 250 2.98 0.34 14.29
CA GLU A 250 1.64 0.89 14.03
C GLU A 250 0.60 -0.23 13.77
N LEU A 251 1.06 -1.44 13.47
CA LEU A 251 0.21 -2.61 13.23
C LEU A 251 -0.60 -2.98 14.49
N SER A 252 -1.92 -3.03 14.34
CA SER A 252 -2.82 -3.57 15.37
C SER A 252 -3.06 -5.06 15.12
N ILE A 253 -2.82 -5.90 16.15
CA ILE A 253 -3.08 -7.34 16.05
C ILE A 253 -4.23 -7.69 16.97
N VAL A 254 -5.36 -8.08 16.40
CA VAL A 254 -6.57 -8.46 17.14
C VAL A 254 -6.68 -9.97 17.21
N ILE A 255 -6.59 -10.52 18.42
CA ILE A 255 -6.73 -11.95 18.65
C ILE A 255 -8.19 -12.30 18.90
N THR A 256 -8.73 -13.17 18.05
CA THR A 256 -10.12 -13.62 18.09
C THR A 256 -10.26 -15.03 18.63
N GLU A 257 -11.51 -15.43 18.87
CA GLU A 257 -11.88 -16.76 19.34
C GLU A 257 -11.32 -17.87 18.45
N ALA A 258 -11.21 -19.06 19.03
CA ALA A 258 -10.77 -20.23 18.30
C ALA A 258 -11.74 -20.51 17.14
N ARG A 259 -11.18 -20.97 16.02
CA ARG A 259 -11.97 -21.32 14.85
C ARG A 259 -13.06 -22.35 15.25
N PRO A 260 -14.31 -22.24 14.75
CA PRO A 260 -15.48 -22.96 15.29
C PRO A 260 -15.50 -24.49 15.14
N TYR A 261 -14.36 -25.17 14.87
CA TYR A 261 -14.33 -26.61 14.63
C TYR A 261 -13.09 -27.32 15.22
N ASN A 262 -13.35 -28.52 15.76
CA ASN A 262 -12.43 -29.50 16.35
C ASN A 262 -10.92 -29.21 16.22
N THR A 263 -10.29 -28.94 17.37
CA THR A 263 -8.86 -28.64 17.57
C THR A 263 -7.91 -29.81 17.27
N SER A 264 -8.40 -30.93 16.73
CA SER A 264 -7.55 -32.08 16.44
C SER A 264 -6.64 -31.83 15.23
N SER A 265 -5.38 -32.21 15.36
CA SER A 265 -4.37 -32.12 14.30
C SER A 265 -4.77 -32.86 13.01
N SER A 266 -5.60 -33.91 13.13
CA SER A 266 -6.18 -34.65 11.99
C SER A 266 -7.30 -33.88 11.27
N ALA A 267 -8.14 -33.14 12.00
CA ALA A 267 -9.15 -32.25 11.42
C ALA A 267 -8.50 -31.07 10.69
N MET A 268 -7.44 -30.49 11.26
CA MET A 268 -6.61 -29.45 10.63
C MET A 268 -6.01 -29.91 9.28
N LYS A 269 -5.43 -31.12 9.22
CA LYS A 269 -4.88 -31.68 7.97
C LYS A 269 -5.97 -31.95 6.92
N LYS A 270 -7.17 -32.36 7.38
CA LYS A 270 -8.35 -32.57 6.52
C LYS A 270 -8.90 -31.25 5.98
N ARG A 271 -8.72 -30.14 6.71
CA ARG A 271 -9.09 -28.77 6.29
C ARG A 271 -8.19 -28.24 5.17
N ARG A 272 -6.87 -28.40 5.24
CA ARG A 272 -5.96 -28.05 4.13
C ARG A 272 -6.32 -28.79 2.83
N ARG A 273 -6.89 -29.99 2.93
CA ARG A 273 -7.41 -30.75 1.79
C ARG A 273 -8.77 -30.26 1.27
N ARG A 274 -9.53 -29.50 2.07
CA ARG A 274 -10.91 -29.05 1.78
C ARG A 274 -11.05 -27.56 1.44
N ASN A 275 -9.95 -26.81 1.36
CA ASN A 275 -9.93 -25.38 1.01
C ASN A 275 -10.81 -24.50 1.91
N LEU A 276 -10.90 -24.79 3.22
CA LEU A 276 -11.66 -23.94 4.13
C LEU A 276 -10.86 -22.69 4.48
N GLU A 277 -11.53 -21.54 4.55
CA GLU A 277 -10.99 -20.21 4.91
C GLU A 277 -10.08 -20.29 6.12
N THR A 278 -8.94 -19.60 6.10
CA THR A 278 -7.87 -19.68 7.11
C THR A 278 -8.28 -19.04 8.45
N GLY A 279 -9.25 -18.12 8.45
CA GLY A 279 -9.74 -17.42 9.64
C GLY A 279 -8.93 -16.17 10.00
N TYR A 280 -7.87 -15.87 9.24
CA TYR A 280 -7.17 -14.60 9.32
C TYR A 280 -7.95 -13.58 8.48
N SER A 281 -8.02 -12.35 8.97
CA SER A 281 -8.51 -11.23 8.17
C SER A 281 -7.54 -10.07 8.28
N PHE A 282 -7.39 -9.35 7.18
CA PHE A 282 -6.59 -8.15 7.13
C PHE A 282 -7.49 -6.98 6.77
N THR A 283 -7.45 -5.95 7.60
CA THR A 283 -8.24 -4.74 7.44
C THR A 283 -7.31 -3.57 7.19
N ILE A 284 -7.55 -2.85 6.08
CA ILE A 284 -7.03 -1.50 5.91
C ILE A 284 -8.13 -0.53 6.29
N HIS A 285 -7.84 0.30 7.28
CA HIS A 285 -8.72 1.37 7.73
C HIS A 285 -8.60 2.60 6.83
N HIS A 286 -9.55 3.51 6.93
CA HIS A 286 -9.59 4.74 6.13
C HIS A 286 -8.40 5.67 6.41
N ASP A 287 -7.87 5.64 7.64
CA ASP A 287 -6.69 6.36 8.14
C ASP A 287 -5.38 5.65 7.79
N ASP A 288 -5.46 4.62 6.95
CA ASP A 288 -4.34 3.80 6.50
C ASP A 288 -3.66 2.96 7.59
N SER A 289 -4.26 2.91 8.78
CA SER A 289 -3.87 1.96 9.80
C SER A 289 -4.25 0.54 9.36
N VAL A 290 -3.44 -0.42 9.80
CA VAL A 290 -3.58 -1.82 9.43
C VAL A 290 -3.93 -2.64 10.65
N THR A 291 -5.00 -3.42 10.54
CA THR A 291 -5.39 -4.38 11.58
C THR A 291 -5.33 -5.81 11.03
N VAL A 292 -4.62 -6.67 11.75
CA VAL A 292 -4.53 -8.11 11.46
C VAL A 292 -5.31 -8.88 12.51
N THR A 293 -6.36 -9.56 12.07
CA THR A 293 -7.13 -10.46 12.93
C THR A 293 -6.54 -11.86 12.88
N VAL A 294 -6.17 -12.38 14.05
CA VAL A 294 -5.51 -13.68 14.22
C VAL A 294 -6.35 -14.56 15.14
N PRO A 295 -6.76 -15.77 14.72
CA PRO A 295 -7.48 -16.67 15.61
C PRO A 295 -6.53 -17.23 16.68
N VAL A 296 -7.01 -17.40 17.92
CA VAL A 296 -6.17 -17.84 19.06
C VAL A 296 -5.48 -19.21 18.85
N ASP A 297 -6.05 -20.07 18.00
CA ASP A 297 -5.50 -21.38 17.62
C ASP A 297 -4.54 -21.32 16.41
N PHE A 298 -3.91 -20.17 16.15
CA PHE A 298 -2.98 -19.97 15.03
C PHE A 298 -1.81 -20.98 15.04
N GLN A 299 -1.36 -21.36 13.85
CA GLN A 299 -0.12 -22.14 13.65
C GLN A 299 1.02 -21.20 13.29
N ASN A 300 2.22 -21.48 13.78
CA ASN A 300 3.36 -20.57 13.61
C ASN A 300 3.67 -20.34 12.12
N ASP A 301 3.83 -21.41 11.34
CA ASP A 301 4.14 -21.32 9.90
C ASP A 301 3.04 -20.62 9.09
N GLU A 302 1.78 -20.78 9.50
CA GLU A 302 0.62 -20.15 8.84
C GLU A 302 0.64 -18.64 9.10
N LEU A 303 0.84 -18.25 10.36
CA LEU A 303 0.89 -16.85 10.75
C LEU A 303 2.08 -16.13 10.12
N VAL A 304 3.28 -16.74 10.11
CA VAL A 304 4.47 -16.13 9.48
C VAL A 304 4.21 -15.87 7.99
N GLN A 305 3.62 -16.84 7.28
CA GLN A 305 3.28 -16.67 5.85
C GLN A 305 2.27 -15.54 5.62
N GLU A 306 1.21 -15.46 6.42
CA GLU A 306 0.22 -14.38 6.29
C GLU A 306 0.83 -13.02 6.66
N LEU A 307 1.68 -12.94 7.68
CA LEU A 307 2.35 -11.71 8.08
C LEU A 307 3.35 -11.21 7.03
N GLN A 308 4.22 -12.09 6.50
CA GLN A 308 5.17 -11.73 5.43
C GLN A 308 4.45 -11.19 4.20
N ARG A 309 3.35 -11.85 3.85
CA ARG A 309 2.48 -11.42 2.75
C ARG A 309 1.92 -10.03 3.01
N ASN A 310 1.40 -9.79 4.22
CA ASN A 310 0.84 -8.49 4.59
C ASN A 310 1.89 -7.37 4.55
N VAL A 311 3.13 -7.64 4.99
CA VAL A 311 4.26 -6.70 4.85
C VAL A 311 4.51 -6.38 3.37
N GLY A 312 4.52 -7.39 2.51
CA GLY A 312 4.68 -7.20 1.07
C GLY A 312 3.58 -6.34 0.45
N ASP A 313 2.32 -6.60 0.82
CA ASP A 313 1.16 -5.85 0.34
C ASP A 313 1.21 -4.39 0.85
N PHE A 314 1.58 -4.17 2.11
CA PHE A 314 1.77 -2.83 2.68
C PHE A 314 2.91 -2.06 2.02
N TYR A 315 4.00 -2.74 1.66
CA TYR A 315 5.12 -2.11 0.97
C TYR A 315 4.72 -1.63 -0.44
N GLN A 316 3.99 -2.46 -1.18
CA GLN A 316 3.44 -2.04 -2.48
C GLN A 316 2.49 -0.85 -2.33
N TRP A 317 1.72 -0.84 -1.25
CA TRP A 317 0.79 0.23 -0.94
C TRP A 317 1.53 1.57 -0.65
N THR A 318 2.52 1.56 0.24
CA THR A 318 3.31 2.75 0.62
C THR A 318 4.23 3.27 -0.49
N LEU A 319 4.87 2.39 -1.28
CA LEU A 319 5.74 2.81 -2.38
C LEU A 319 5.01 3.60 -3.47
N GLN A 320 3.73 3.33 -3.69
CA GLN A 320 2.96 3.96 -4.76
C GLN A 320 2.26 5.25 -4.33
N ASP A 321 2.00 5.44 -3.04
CA ASP A 321 1.57 6.74 -2.50
C ASP A 321 2.73 7.74 -2.39
N ASN A 322 3.97 7.25 -2.34
CA ASN A 322 5.17 8.08 -2.47
C ASN A 322 5.48 8.48 -3.93
N SER A 323 4.45 8.66 -4.77
CA SER A 323 4.59 9.43 -6.01
C SER A 323 4.82 10.91 -5.65
N VAL A 324 6.05 11.22 -5.25
CA VAL A 324 6.66 12.56 -5.14
C VAL A 324 6.03 13.55 -4.15
N GLU A 325 4.77 13.44 -3.75
CA GLU A 325 4.08 14.51 -3.01
C GLU A 325 3.99 14.31 -1.49
N SER A 326 3.96 13.07 -0.97
CA SER A 326 3.94 12.82 0.49
C SER A 326 5.26 13.13 1.22
N ILE A 327 6.31 13.53 0.49
CA ILE A 327 7.62 13.94 1.03
C ILE A 327 7.68 15.47 1.27
N PHE A 328 6.69 16.22 0.81
CA PHE A 328 6.68 17.69 0.92
C PHE A 328 5.73 18.27 1.98
N GLU A 329 5.19 17.44 2.88
CA GLU A 329 4.53 17.90 4.12
C GLU A 329 5.34 17.57 5.38
#